data_AF-A0A8S8Z837-F1
#
_entry.id   AF-A0A8S8Z837-F1
#
_cell.length_a   1.000
_cell.length_b   1.000
_cell.length_c   1.000
_cell.angle_alpha   90.00
_cell.angle_beta   90.00
_cell.angle_gamma   90.00
#
_symmetry.space_group_name_H-M   'P 1'
#
loop_
_entity.id
_entity.type
_entity.pdbx_description
1 polymer ?
#
loop_
_entity_poly.entity_id
_entity_poly.type
_entity_poly.pdbx_seq_one_letter_code
_entity_poly.pdbx_strand_id
1 'polypeptide(L)'
;MRDFAHVADFLVPRRRQVHVAIILLSMLMLPGISATLSPIDIESYDLESPELDANEVLMEEFSSAGGIEAFGIFIRDPAYFGQPNSDVTMISGYNGHGGGVSDPEGGVLNLTVLREIDVKAEFLRQHEVSEFYLSFASQITGEPVVGILDLATDFRSFMSGESSLTSPRVDPDTLMMTPPVHRLGRLRRAGVPDLR
;
A
#
# COMPACT_ATOMS: atom_id res chain seq x y z
N MET A 1 -1.88 -36.87 30.38
CA MET A 1 -2.39 -35.55 30.84
C MET A 1 -1.77 -35.27 32.20
N ARG A 2 -1.14 -34.10 32.40
CA ARG A 2 -0.62 -33.72 33.73
C ARG A 2 -1.80 -33.40 34.64
N ASP A 3 -1.80 -33.99 35.84
CA ASP A 3 -2.89 -33.89 36.80
C ASP A 3 -2.85 -32.56 37.56
N PHE A 4 -3.90 -31.76 37.41
CA PHE A 4 -4.07 -30.47 38.10
C PHE A 4 -4.69 -30.62 39.50
N ALA A 5 -5.13 -31.82 39.89
CA ALA A 5 -5.77 -32.08 41.18
C ALA A 5 -4.86 -31.68 42.34
N HIS A 6 -3.57 -32.01 42.26
CA HIS A 6 -2.57 -31.69 43.28
C HIS A 6 -2.38 -30.18 43.48
N VAL A 7 -2.51 -29.39 42.41
CA VAL A 7 -2.41 -27.92 42.47
C VAL A 7 -3.69 -27.33 43.08
N ALA A 8 -4.85 -27.86 42.69
CA ALA A 8 -6.14 -27.43 43.21
C ALA A 8 -6.26 -27.74 44.72
N ASP A 9 -5.86 -28.94 45.14
CA ASP A 9 -5.88 -29.35 46.55
C ASP A 9 -4.97 -28.49 47.43
N PHE A 10 -3.91 -27.89 46.86
CA PHE A 10 -3.04 -26.97 47.56
C PHE A 10 -3.59 -25.53 47.62
N LEU A 11 -4.18 -25.03 46.51
CA LEU A 11 -4.63 -23.65 46.36
C LEU A 11 -6.01 -23.39 46.98
N VAL A 12 -6.96 -24.33 46.82
CA VAL A 12 -8.37 -24.16 47.24
C VAL A 12 -8.52 -23.97 48.76
N PRO A 13 -7.87 -24.77 49.63
CA PRO A 13 -7.94 -24.55 51.07
C PRO A 13 -7.34 -23.21 51.52
N ARG A 14 -6.37 -22.67 50.75
CA ARG A 14 -5.68 -21.40 51.04
C ARG A 14 -6.18 -20.22 50.21
N ARG A 15 -7.40 -20.31 49.64
CA ARG A 15 -7.96 -19.34 48.68
C ARG A 15 -7.75 -17.87 49.04
N ARG A 16 -7.89 -17.48 50.31
CA ARG A 16 -7.70 -16.08 50.75
C ARG A 16 -6.26 -15.59 50.54
N GLN A 17 -5.28 -16.41 50.91
CA GLN A 17 -3.86 -16.08 50.74
C GLN A 17 -3.48 -16.07 49.26
N VAL A 18 -4.02 -17.01 48.48
CA VAL A 18 -3.81 -17.09 47.04
C VAL A 18 -4.38 -15.86 46.32
N HIS A 19 -5.59 -15.41 46.66
CA HIS A 19 -6.15 -14.18 46.08
C HIS A 19 -5.33 -12.93 46.41
N VAL A 20 -4.84 -12.80 47.66
CA VAL A 20 -3.95 -11.69 48.04
C VAL A 20 -2.64 -11.73 47.25
N ALA A 21 -2.06 -12.92 47.07
CA ALA A 21 -0.84 -13.08 46.28
C ALA A 21 -1.06 -12.72 44.80
N ILE A 22 -2.17 -13.14 44.21
CA ILE A 22 -2.53 -12.79 42.82
C ILE A 22 -2.72 -11.28 42.69
N ILE A 23 -3.43 -10.63 43.62
CA ILE A 23 -3.62 -9.17 43.59
C ILE A 23 -2.29 -8.42 43.67
N LEU A 24 -1.39 -8.84 44.57
CA LEU A 24 -0.04 -8.25 44.67
C LEU A 24 0.76 -8.44 43.38
N LEU A 25 0.72 -9.64 42.79
CA LEU A 25 1.39 -9.94 41.53
C LEU A 25 0.81 -9.11 40.37
N SER A 26 -0.52 -8.94 40.31
CA SER A 26 -1.17 -8.07 39.33
C SER A 26 -0.82 -6.60 39.53
N MET A 27 -0.69 -6.14 40.78
CA MET A 27 -0.29 -4.77 41.09
C MET A 27 1.15 -4.49 40.65
N LEU A 28 2.04 -5.49 40.75
CA LEU A 28 3.42 -5.41 40.24
C LEU A 28 3.49 -5.24 38.71
N MET A 29 2.44 -5.64 37.98
CA MET A 29 2.37 -5.49 36.52
C MET A 29 1.86 -4.11 36.08
N LEU A 30 1.23 -3.33 36.98
CA LEU A 30 0.68 -2.00 36.64
C LEU A 30 1.72 -1.02 36.07
N PRO A 31 2.98 -0.97 36.54
CA PRO A 31 4.00 -0.11 35.94
C PRO A 31 4.32 -0.46 34.48
N GLY A 32 4.15 -1.72 34.07
CA GLY A 32 4.33 -2.13 32.67
C GLY A 32 3.19 -1.64 31.76
N ILE A 33 2.00 -1.40 32.31
CA ILE A 33 0.83 -0.96 31.53
C ILE A 33 1.04 0.45 30.97
N SER A 34 1.71 1.35 31.70
CA SER A 34 2.04 2.68 31.16
C SER A 34 2.94 2.62 29.93
N ALA A 35 3.83 1.61 29.83
CA ALA A 35 4.66 1.40 28.65
C ALA A 35 3.87 0.80 27.47
N THR A 36 2.76 0.10 27.72
CA THR A 36 1.90 -0.43 26.65
C THR A 36 0.91 0.60 26.08
N LEU A 37 0.76 1.75 26.75
CA LEU A 37 -0.12 2.83 26.31
C LEU A 37 0.61 3.87 25.44
N SER A 38 1.91 3.75 25.24
CA SER A 38 2.58 4.52 24.19
C SER A 38 1.98 4.11 22.84
N PRO A 39 1.69 5.07 21.95
CA PRO A 39 1.31 4.77 20.57
C PRO A 39 2.29 3.76 19.97
N ILE A 40 1.77 2.84 19.15
CA ILE A 40 2.60 1.89 18.38
C ILE A 40 3.44 2.75 17.43
N ASP A 41 4.65 3.04 17.87
CA ASP A 41 5.62 3.77 17.08
C ASP A 41 6.28 2.78 16.13
N ILE A 42 5.91 2.84 14.85
CA ILE A 42 6.44 1.96 13.82
C ILE A 42 7.96 2.13 13.66
N GLU A 43 8.50 3.29 14.05
CA GLU A 43 9.94 3.60 14.04
C GLU A 43 10.70 2.88 15.17
N SER A 44 10.00 2.38 16.20
CA SER A 44 10.61 1.61 17.30
C SER A 44 10.66 0.10 17.05
N TYR A 45 10.03 -0.37 15.97
CA TYR A 45 10.24 -1.73 15.52
C TYR A 45 11.57 -1.76 14.77
N ASP A 46 12.56 -2.36 15.40
CA ASP A 46 13.87 -2.67 14.82
C ASP A 46 13.71 -3.73 13.71
N LEU A 47 13.11 -3.28 12.61
CA LEU A 47 13.11 -3.95 11.33
C LEU A 47 14.43 -3.53 10.70
N GLU A 48 15.51 -4.22 11.05
CA GLU A 48 16.84 -3.99 10.48
C GLU A 48 16.78 -4.37 8.98
N SER A 49 16.33 -3.40 8.18
CA SER A 49 15.96 -3.50 6.78
C SER A 49 16.80 -2.49 6.03
N PRO A 50 17.55 -2.93 4.99
CA PRO A 50 18.32 -2.02 4.16
C PRO A 50 17.50 -0.85 3.59
N GLU A 51 16.19 -1.05 3.41
CA GLU A 51 15.24 -0.03 2.95
C GLU A 51 14.95 1.04 4.01
N LEU A 52 14.89 0.67 5.29
CA LEU A 52 14.69 1.62 6.40
C LEU A 52 15.98 2.42 6.68
N ASP A 53 17.14 1.77 6.66
CA ASP A 53 18.45 2.45 6.78
C ASP A 53 18.65 3.45 5.63
N ALA A 54 18.31 3.06 4.40
CA ALA A 54 18.38 3.96 3.25
C ALA A 54 17.40 5.13 3.37
N ASN A 55 16.19 4.90 3.89
CA ASN A 55 15.21 5.94 4.13
C ASN A 55 15.65 6.90 5.25
N GLU A 56 16.29 6.41 6.31
CA GLU A 56 16.85 7.24 7.38
C GLU A 56 17.97 8.14 6.85
N VAL A 57 18.93 7.59 6.08
CA VAL A 57 19.97 8.39 5.41
C VAL A 57 19.35 9.42 4.46
N LEU A 58 18.32 9.02 3.69
CA LEU A 58 17.61 9.95 2.82
C LEU A 58 16.93 11.07 3.61
N MET A 59 16.29 10.75 4.73
CA MET A 59 15.58 11.72 5.57
C MET A 59 16.55 12.60 6.36
N GLU A 60 17.70 12.11 6.80
CA GLU A 60 18.69 12.88 7.55
C GLU A 60 19.49 13.80 6.62
N GLU A 61 20.01 13.26 5.52
CA GLU A 61 20.87 13.97 4.57
C GLU A 61 20.07 14.88 3.62
N PHE A 62 18.80 14.52 3.34
CA PHE A 62 17.88 15.31 2.54
C PHE A 62 16.63 15.74 3.33
N SER A 63 16.71 15.96 4.65
CA SER A 63 15.59 16.48 5.49
C SER A 63 14.95 17.77 4.98
N SER A 64 15.60 18.47 4.05
CA SER A 64 15.07 19.64 3.32
C SER A 64 14.30 19.28 2.01
N ALA A 65 14.18 18.00 1.65
CA ALA A 65 13.69 17.53 0.34
C ALA A 65 12.18 17.24 0.30
N GLY A 66 11.39 17.94 1.10
CA GLY A 66 9.92 17.96 0.96
C GLY A 66 9.22 16.68 1.44
N GLY A 67 7.95 16.82 1.81
CA GLY A 67 7.07 15.70 2.17
C GLY A 67 6.24 15.26 0.97
N ILE A 68 5.96 13.95 0.88
CA ILE A 68 4.99 13.41 -0.08
C ILE A 68 3.64 13.27 0.64
N GLU A 69 2.63 13.98 0.13
CA GLU A 69 1.25 13.87 0.59
C GLU A 69 0.44 13.03 -0.41
N ALA A 70 -0.15 11.94 0.07
CA ALA A 70 -0.93 11.03 -0.76
C ALA A 70 -2.43 11.15 -0.47
N PHE A 71 -3.22 11.43 -1.51
CA PHE A 71 -4.68 11.49 -1.42
C PHE A 71 -5.33 10.27 -2.06
N GLY A 72 -5.97 9.44 -1.25
CA GLY A 72 -6.78 8.32 -1.72
C GLY A 72 -8.13 8.81 -2.27
N ILE A 73 -8.45 8.47 -3.52
CA ILE A 73 -9.74 8.79 -4.14
C ILE A 73 -10.63 7.55 -4.11
N PHE A 74 -11.74 7.62 -3.39
CA PHE A 74 -12.75 6.57 -3.34
C PHE A 74 -13.98 7.00 -4.14
N ILE A 75 -14.25 6.31 -5.24
CA ILE A 75 -15.41 6.59 -6.09
C ILE A 75 -16.63 5.88 -5.50
N ARG A 76 -17.71 6.64 -5.28
CA ARG A 76 -18.99 6.13 -4.80
C ARG A 76 -20.11 6.62 -5.71
N ASP A 77 -21.15 5.81 -5.87
CA ASP A 77 -22.38 6.25 -6.52
C ASP A 77 -23.07 7.31 -5.64
N PRO A 78 -23.33 8.52 -6.17
CA PRO A 78 -23.92 9.62 -5.41
C PRO A 78 -25.31 9.30 -4.87
N ALA A 79 -26.06 8.35 -5.46
CA ALA A 79 -27.36 7.91 -4.94
C ALA A 79 -27.27 7.25 -3.55
N TYR A 80 -26.08 6.79 -3.15
CA TYR A 80 -25.83 6.11 -1.89
C TYR A 80 -24.98 6.93 -0.91
N PHE A 81 -24.85 8.25 -1.15
CA PHE A 81 -24.13 9.14 -0.23
C PHE A 81 -24.74 9.08 1.19
N GLY A 82 -23.91 8.80 2.20
CA GLY A 82 -24.33 8.68 3.61
C GLY A 82 -24.83 7.30 4.04
N GLN A 83 -24.85 6.30 3.14
CA GLN A 83 -25.21 4.92 3.50
C GLN A 83 -23.96 4.08 3.82
N PRO A 84 -24.02 3.18 4.81
CA PRO A 84 -22.85 2.40 5.25
C PRO A 84 -22.41 1.34 4.22
N ASN A 85 -23.31 0.85 3.36
CA ASN A 85 -23.06 -0.27 2.45
C ASN A 85 -23.16 0.15 0.96
N SER A 86 -22.44 1.21 0.57
CA SER A 86 -22.38 1.66 -0.82
C SER A 86 -21.19 1.03 -1.56
N ASP A 87 -21.17 -0.30 -1.66
CA ASP A 87 -20.09 -0.99 -2.36
C ASP A 87 -20.27 -0.83 -3.87
N VAL A 88 -19.44 0.01 -4.48
CA VAL A 88 -19.31 0.05 -5.94
C VAL A 88 -18.52 -1.18 -6.35
N THR A 89 -19.09 -2.01 -7.23
CA THR A 89 -18.35 -3.14 -7.81
C THR A 89 -17.25 -2.57 -8.70
N MET A 90 -16.01 -2.51 -8.18
CA MET A 90 -14.85 -1.92 -8.86
C MET A 90 -14.27 -2.82 -9.97
N ILE A 91 -14.79 -4.04 -10.12
CA ILE A 91 -14.32 -5.03 -11.09
C ILE A 91 -15.51 -5.43 -11.95
N SER A 92 -15.52 -4.96 -13.20
CA SER A 92 -16.46 -5.48 -14.20
C SER A 92 -16.22 -6.98 -14.41
N GLY A 93 -17.28 -7.71 -14.70
CA GLY A 93 -17.17 -9.10 -15.17
C GLY A 93 -16.24 -9.18 -16.39
N TYR A 94 -15.52 -10.29 -16.52
CA TYR A 94 -14.66 -10.54 -17.67
C TYR A 94 -15.50 -10.71 -18.94
N ASN A 95 -15.34 -9.81 -19.91
CA ASN A 95 -16.12 -9.77 -21.16
C ASN A 95 -15.67 -10.79 -22.23
N GLY A 96 -14.76 -11.72 -21.89
CA GLY A 96 -14.22 -12.71 -22.82
C GLY A 96 -12.96 -12.23 -23.55
N HIS A 97 -12.31 -13.16 -24.26
CA HIS A 97 -11.07 -12.87 -24.97
C HIS A 97 -11.29 -11.87 -26.11
N GLY A 98 -10.60 -10.74 -26.06
CA GLY A 98 -10.74 -9.67 -27.05
C GLY A 98 -12.00 -8.81 -26.90
N GLY A 99 -12.84 -9.09 -25.90
CA GLY A 99 -13.96 -8.24 -25.53
C GLY A 99 -13.46 -7.05 -24.73
N GLY A 100 -13.22 -5.93 -25.39
CA GLY A 100 -12.92 -4.66 -24.71
C GLY A 100 -14.10 -4.18 -23.87
N VAL A 101 -13.86 -3.18 -23.02
CA VAL A 101 -14.92 -2.43 -22.32
C VAL A 101 -15.12 -1.12 -23.09
N SER A 102 -16.30 -0.93 -23.69
CA SER A 102 -16.59 0.27 -24.48
C SER A 102 -17.20 1.40 -23.65
N ASP A 103 -17.92 1.07 -22.57
CA ASP A 103 -18.58 2.05 -21.71
C ASP A 103 -18.42 1.66 -20.23
N PRO A 104 -17.28 2.02 -19.60
CA PRO A 104 -17.04 1.71 -18.20
C PRO A 104 -17.91 2.61 -17.30
N GLU A 105 -18.99 2.04 -16.76
CA GLU A 105 -19.92 2.75 -15.86
C GLU A 105 -19.30 3.13 -14.50
N GLY A 106 -18.15 2.56 -14.11
CA GLY A 106 -17.49 2.84 -12.83
C GLY A 106 -16.02 2.39 -12.72
N GLY A 107 -15.40 2.75 -11.61
CA GLY A 107 -14.03 2.39 -11.27
C GLY A 107 -12.95 3.27 -11.91
N VAL A 108 -11.70 2.82 -11.82
CA VAL A 108 -10.49 3.55 -12.25
C VAL A 108 -10.47 3.89 -13.75
N LEU A 109 -11.25 3.18 -14.57
CA LEU A 109 -11.29 3.36 -16.02
C LEU A 109 -12.44 4.26 -16.50
N ASN A 110 -13.24 4.82 -15.60
CA ASN A 110 -14.26 5.81 -15.98
C ASN A 110 -13.55 7.08 -16.49
N LEU A 111 -13.70 7.39 -17.78
CA LEU A 111 -13.03 8.52 -18.43
C LEU A 111 -13.41 9.88 -17.83
N THR A 112 -14.61 10.00 -17.25
CA THR A 112 -15.03 11.23 -16.56
C THR A 112 -14.21 11.42 -15.29
N VAL A 113 -13.98 10.36 -14.54
CA VAL A 113 -13.16 10.40 -13.31
C VAL A 113 -11.70 10.65 -13.63
N LEU A 114 -11.14 9.95 -14.63
CA LEU A 114 -9.76 10.19 -15.07
C LEU A 114 -9.57 11.63 -15.56
N ARG A 115 -10.56 12.19 -16.26
CA ARG A 115 -10.56 13.60 -16.67
C ARG A 115 -10.63 14.55 -15.48
N GLU A 116 -11.43 14.24 -14.45
CA GLU A 116 -11.47 15.05 -13.23
C GLU A 116 -10.14 15.03 -12.48
N ILE A 117 -9.52 13.86 -12.35
CA ILE A 117 -8.18 13.72 -11.75
C ILE A 117 -7.16 14.58 -12.50
N ASP A 118 -7.19 14.52 -13.83
CA ASP A 118 -6.26 15.29 -14.68
C ASP A 118 -6.43 16.80 -14.50
N VAL A 119 -7.69 17.29 -14.47
CA VAL A 119 -7.97 18.72 -14.24
C VAL A 119 -7.50 19.18 -12.86
N LYS A 120 -7.68 18.37 -11.81
CA LYS A 120 -7.19 18.70 -10.46
C LYS A 120 -5.66 18.67 -10.38
N ALA A 121 -5.02 17.69 -11.03
CA ALA A 121 -3.57 17.63 -11.11
C ALA A 121 -3.03 18.88 -11.81
N GLU A 122 -3.64 19.29 -12.92
CA GLU A 122 -3.22 20.51 -13.63
C GLU A 122 -3.44 21.79 -12.81
N PHE A 123 -4.55 21.87 -12.06
CA PHE A 123 -4.79 22.97 -11.13
C PHE A 123 -3.67 23.10 -10.09
N LEU A 124 -3.21 21.97 -9.52
CA LEU A 124 -2.12 21.96 -8.55
C LEU A 124 -0.76 22.30 -9.19
N ARG A 125 -0.49 21.86 -10.44
CA ARG A 125 0.72 22.24 -11.19
C ARG A 125 0.82 23.74 -11.43
N GLN A 126 -0.33 24.40 -11.60
CA GLN A 126 -0.41 25.86 -11.82
C GLN A 126 -0.54 26.66 -10.51
N HIS A 127 -0.63 26.00 -9.36
CA HIS A 127 -0.75 26.65 -8.06
C HIS A 127 0.58 27.26 -7.63
N GLU A 128 0.55 28.32 -6.82
CA GLU A 128 1.76 29.00 -6.29
C GLU A 128 2.72 28.05 -5.57
N VAL A 129 2.20 26.98 -4.96
CA VAL A 129 3.02 25.98 -4.25
C VAL A 129 3.83 25.08 -5.18
N SER A 130 3.55 25.10 -6.50
CA SER A 130 4.26 24.27 -7.46
C SER A 130 5.73 24.66 -7.62
N GLU A 131 6.12 25.86 -7.21
CA GLU A 131 7.52 26.30 -7.17
C GLU A 131 8.37 25.46 -6.20
N PHE A 132 7.74 24.80 -5.24
CA PHE A 132 8.38 23.93 -4.25
C PHE A 132 8.32 22.44 -4.63
N TYR A 133 7.74 22.11 -5.79
CA TYR A 133 7.63 20.72 -6.22
C TYR A 133 8.99 20.14 -6.60
N LEU A 134 9.23 18.92 -6.11
CA LEU A 134 10.43 18.17 -6.40
C LEU A 134 10.15 17.11 -7.47
N SER A 135 11.20 16.78 -8.20
CA SER A 135 11.17 15.70 -9.18
C SER A 135 11.40 14.37 -8.48
N PHE A 136 10.59 13.36 -8.81
CA PHE A 136 10.76 11.99 -8.35
C PHE A 136 10.37 11.00 -9.46
N ALA A 137 10.82 9.76 -9.36
CA ALA A 137 10.45 8.72 -10.32
C ALA A 137 9.17 8.00 -9.87
N SER A 138 8.21 7.80 -10.79
CA SER A 138 7.07 6.91 -10.53
C SER A 138 7.59 5.49 -10.32
N GLN A 139 7.24 4.86 -9.20
CA GLN A 139 7.61 3.45 -8.97
C GLN A 139 6.86 2.49 -9.91
N ILE A 140 5.74 2.94 -10.51
CA ILE A 140 4.94 2.13 -11.41
C ILE A 140 5.50 2.19 -12.83
N THR A 141 5.77 3.39 -13.33
CA THR A 141 6.18 3.59 -14.73
C THR A 141 7.68 3.81 -14.90
N GLY A 142 8.40 4.17 -13.84
CA GLY A 142 9.80 4.58 -13.88
C GLY A 142 10.02 5.98 -14.46
N GLU A 143 8.95 6.68 -14.84
CA GLU A 143 9.05 8.01 -15.46
C GLU A 143 9.32 9.09 -14.41
N PRO A 144 10.20 10.07 -14.72
CA PRO A 144 10.37 11.24 -13.88
C PRO A 144 9.12 12.11 -13.91
N VAL A 145 8.60 12.44 -12.74
CA VAL A 145 7.44 13.30 -12.53
C VAL A 145 7.83 14.47 -11.64
N VAL A 146 7.30 15.65 -11.94
CA VAL A 146 7.53 16.87 -11.14
C VAL A 146 6.30 17.13 -10.26
N GLY A 147 6.45 16.97 -8.95
CA GLY A 147 5.47 17.33 -7.93
C GLY A 147 4.24 16.42 -7.82
N ILE A 148 3.52 16.20 -8.91
CA ILE A 148 2.21 15.56 -8.90
C ILE A 148 2.23 14.29 -9.75
N LEU A 149 2.17 13.16 -9.06
CA LEU A 149 1.90 11.86 -9.65
C LEU A 149 0.40 11.58 -9.60
N ASP A 150 -0.20 11.33 -10.75
CA ASP A 150 -1.61 11.00 -10.90
C ASP A 150 -1.80 9.78 -11.81
N LEU A 151 -2.92 9.09 -11.63
CA LEU A 151 -3.20 7.84 -12.33
C LEU A 151 -3.36 8.03 -13.84
N ALA A 152 -3.86 9.18 -14.31
CA ALA A 152 -4.02 9.45 -15.73
C ALA A 152 -2.64 9.58 -16.40
N THR A 153 -1.66 10.16 -15.71
CA THR A 153 -0.27 10.26 -16.15
C THR A 153 0.39 8.89 -16.29
N ASP A 154 0.22 7.99 -15.30
CA ASP A 154 0.74 6.62 -15.41
C ASP A 154 0.11 5.85 -16.58
N PHE A 155 -1.20 6.01 -16.81
CA PHE A 155 -1.85 5.40 -17.98
C PHE A 155 -1.33 5.95 -19.30
N ARG A 156 -1.08 7.27 -19.40
CA ARG A 156 -0.49 7.85 -20.63
C ARG A 156 0.90 7.28 -20.89
N SER A 157 1.76 7.21 -19.87
CA SER A 157 3.10 6.61 -19.98
C SER A 157 3.03 5.15 -20.44
N PHE A 158 2.12 4.36 -19.86
CA PHE A 158 1.90 2.99 -20.30
C PHE A 158 1.43 2.91 -21.76
N MET A 159 0.43 3.72 -22.13
CA MET A 159 -0.17 3.71 -23.47
C MET A 159 0.77 4.26 -24.56
N SER A 160 1.69 5.15 -24.20
CA SER A 160 2.71 5.69 -25.12
C SER A 160 3.92 4.78 -25.27
N GLY A 161 4.00 3.68 -24.51
CA GLY A 161 5.16 2.78 -24.50
C GLY A 161 6.32 3.28 -23.65
N GLU A 162 6.14 4.40 -22.95
CA GLU A 162 7.14 5.05 -22.09
C GLU A 162 7.10 4.55 -20.65
N SER A 163 6.47 3.41 -20.37
CA SER A 163 6.51 2.76 -19.06
C SER A 163 7.59 1.68 -19.05
N SER A 164 8.25 1.49 -17.91
CA SER A 164 9.10 0.32 -17.61
C SER A 164 8.39 -1.03 -17.81
N LEU A 165 7.06 -1.04 -17.81
CA LEU A 165 6.24 -2.22 -18.10
C LEU A 165 6.13 -2.52 -19.60
N THR A 166 6.35 -1.52 -20.45
CA THR A 166 6.13 -1.60 -21.91
C THR A 166 7.42 -1.45 -22.72
N SER A 167 8.46 -0.83 -22.17
CA SER A 167 9.76 -0.68 -22.82
C SER A 167 10.93 -1.03 -21.88
N PRO A 168 12.06 -1.53 -22.43
CA PRO A 168 13.26 -1.75 -21.63
C PRO A 168 13.81 -0.44 -21.08
N ARG A 169 14.09 -0.38 -19.77
CA ARG A 169 14.58 0.83 -19.09
C ARG A 169 15.69 0.51 -18.10
N VAL A 170 16.51 1.51 -17.81
CA VAL A 170 17.48 1.43 -16.71
C VAL A 170 16.69 1.52 -15.41
N ASP A 171 16.77 0.45 -14.63
CA ASP A 171 16.17 0.38 -13.32
C ASP A 171 16.93 1.32 -12.36
N PRO A 172 16.23 2.23 -11.65
CA PRO A 172 16.89 3.24 -10.83
C PRO A 172 17.63 2.64 -9.61
N ASP A 173 17.22 1.45 -9.16
CA ASP A 173 17.78 0.81 -7.96
C ASP A 173 19.00 -0.06 -8.31
N THR A 174 18.95 -0.74 -9.46
CA THR A 174 20.01 -1.66 -9.90
C THR A 174 20.97 -1.06 -10.93
N LEU A 175 20.61 0.09 -11.52
CA LEU A 175 21.33 0.78 -12.61
C LEU A 175 21.59 -0.12 -13.84
N MET A 176 20.84 -1.21 -13.98
CA MET A 176 20.93 -2.14 -15.09
C MET A 176 19.73 -2.00 -16.03
N MET A 177 19.93 -2.36 -17.29
CA MET A 177 18.85 -2.37 -18.27
C MET A 177 17.92 -3.55 -18.01
N THR A 178 16.73 -3.25 -17.52
CA THR A 178 15.69 -4.22 -17.22
C THR A 178 14.76 -4.36 -18.42
N PRO A 179 14.54 -5.60 -18.92
CA PRO A 179 13.56 -5.84 -19.97
C PRO A 179 12.13 -5.57 -19.46
N PRO A 180 11.19 -5.21 -20.34
CA PRO A 180 9.83 -4.90 -19.93
C PRO A 180 9.19 -6.07 -19.17
N VAL A 181 8.56 -5.77 -18.04
CA VAL A 181 7.93 -6.77 -17.18
C VAL A 181 6.63 -7.25 -17.82
N HIS A 182 6.72 -8.23 -18.72
CA HIS A 182 5.56 -9.00 -19.17
C HIS A 182 5.11 -9.96 -18.06
N ARG A 183 4.34 -9.47 -17.07
CA ARG A 183 3.58 -10.35 -16.17
C ARG A 183 2.19 -10.67 -16.74
N LEU A 184 2.13 -11.02 -18.03
CA LEU A 184 1.02 -11.81 -18.58
C LEU A 184 1.41 -13.28 -18.37
N GLY A 185 0.64 -13.97 -17.54
CA GLY A 185 0.92 -15.32 -17.06
C GLY A 185 1.45 -16.24 -18.14
N ARG A 186 2.69 -16.69 -17.97
CA ARG A 186 3.25 -17.88 -18.61
C ARG A 186 2.47 -19.09 -18.06
N LEU A 187 1.24 -19.29 -18.50
CA LEU A 187 0.61 -20.60 -18.48
C LEU A 187 1.48 -21.48 -19.38
N ARG A 188 2.39 -22.24 -18.75
CA ARG A 188 3.02 -23.40 -19.35
C ARG A 188 1.90 -24.26 -19.95
N ARG A 189 1.73 -24.23 -21.27
CA ARG A 189 1.11 -25.35 -21.99
C ARG A 189 1.99 -26.56 -21.74
N ALA A 190 1.60 -27.39 -20.78
CA ALA A 190 2.09 -28.74 -20.69
C ALA A 190 1.49 -29.53 -21.86
N GLY A 191 2.36 -30.01 -22.75
CA GLY A 191 2.13 -31.18 -23.58
C GLY A 191 1.24 -31.00 -24.81
N VAL A 192 1.84 -30.64 -25.95
CA VAL A 192 1.47 -31.21 -27.26
C VAL A 192 2.78 -31.47 -28.01
N PRO A 193 3.11 -32.72 -28.40
CA PRO A 193 4.32 -33.03 -29.14
C PRO A 193 4.16 -32.67 -30.62
N ASP A 194 5.26 -32.22 -31.22
CA ASP A 194 5.39 -31.96 -32.64
C ASP A 194 5.02 -33.19 -33.47
N LEU A 195 4.11 -33.00 -34.42
CA LEU A 195 3.92 -33.90 -35.55
C LEU A 195 4.38 -33.16 -36.81
N ARG A 196 5.57 -33.58 -37.25
CA ARG A 196 6.18 -33.52 -38.59
C ARG A 196 5.67 -32.50 -39.61
#